data_AF-R6Y7F0-F1
#
_entry.id   AF-R6Y7F0-F1
#
_cell.length_a   1.000
_cell.length_b   1.000
_cell.length_c   1.000
_cell.angle_alpha   90.00
_cell.angle_beta   90.00
_cell.angle_gamma   90.00
#
_symmetry.space_group_name_H-M   'P 1'
#
loop_
_entity.id
_entity.type
_entity.pdbx_description
1 polymer ?
#
loop_
_entity_poly.entity_id
_entity_poly.type
_entity_poly.pdbx_seq_one_letter_code
_entity_poly.pdbx_strand_id
1 'polypeptide(L)'
;MKNYLLVLGLALGLFNVSCEEQNTLPNGYVETTQDGAYTSVLKGYENPALGFTTCQPEGFNASFYIQDKSFCGSAYSFVSVSAHRLDDMAEVPANADWQPSAAVVPDGAYWVRYRDMQVYRFLKMRVMQIDGNAVTLEYVIATETVAITNENVNANAGYENVSVTGYEMPRLDDRYVYADHYVTVNGVERLNYALEWNPDMRHANWVAFSFDSTSSADVVKRTDAWAVDPKLPEDMWTMEEDHKSDGFDKGHLCASEDRVYSKEANEQTFYYSNMSPQLNDFNGGFWAKMEARVQSWGRSTVSGTFDKVYVAKGGTMNELLKNFTGTKVSGGTPTTDENGFTIHGLACPKYYFMAVLAQKGDSFQAIGFLVEHKEGHPRNPSADELKQCAVSIDELEKKTGIDFFCNLPDNIEEAVEAAYDVNAWAW
;
A
#
# COMPACT_ATOMS: atom_id res chain seq x y z
N MET A 1 -62.60 42.60 6.60
CA MET A 1 -62.59 41.12 6.54
C MET A 1 -61.29 40.68 7.21
N LYS A 2 -61.19 40.62 8.55
CA LYS A 2 -61.65 39.56 9.47
C LYS A 2 -61.30 38.14 9.01
N ASN A 3 -60.29 37.55 9.66
CA ASN A 3 -60.23 36.20 10.24
C ASN A 3 -58.90 36.08 11.02
N TYR A 4 -58.87 36.51 12.28
CA TYR A 4 -59.01 35.73 13.54
C TYR A 4 -57.90 34.66 13.71
N LEU A 5 -56.90 34.91 14.56
CA LEU A 5 -56.85 34.70 16.03
C LEU A 5 -56.62 33.23 16.41
N LEU A 6 -55.54 32.95 17.15
CA LEU A 6 -55.41 32.02 18.29
C LEU A 6 -53.89 31.74 18.50
N VAL A 7 -53.28 31.67 19.68
CA VAL A 7 -53.58 32.05 21.07
C VAL A 7 -52.43 31.48 21.93
N LEU A 8 -52.26 32.02 23.14
CA LEU A 8 -51.62 31.45 24.34
C LEU A 8 -50.08 31.31 24.39
N GLY A 9 -49.49 32.15 25.23
CA GLY A 9 -48.22 31.86 25.88
C GLY A 9 -48.36 30.74 26.93
N LEU A 10 -47.24 30.07 27.18
CA LEU A 10 -47.04 29.25 28.37
C LEU A 10 -45.59 29.36 28.81
N ALA A 11 -45.41 29.93 29.99
CA ALA A 11 -44.24 29.73 30.81
C ALA A 11 -44.29 28.29 31.39
N LEU A 12 -43.22 27.53 31.16
CA LEU A 12 -42.77 26.39 31.97
C LEU A 12 -41.25 26.58 32.04
N GLY A 13 -40.61 26.68 33.19
CA GLY A 13 -40.78 25.84 34.35
C GLY A 13 -39.44 25.12 34.52
N LEU A 14 -38.60 25.67 35.40
CA LEU A 14 -37.35 25.06 35.86
C LEU A 14 -37.56 23.60 36.25
N PHE A 15 -36.72 22.71 35.72
CA PHE A 15 -36.18 21.62 36.50
C PHE A 15 -34.66 21.66 36.41
N ASN A 16 -34.06 21.95 37.56
CA ASN A 16 -32.67 21.69 37.86
C ASN A 16 -32.38 20.19 37.63
N VAL A 17 -31.38 19.91 36.82
CA VAL A 17 -30.35 18.94 37.19
C VAL A 17 -29.04 19.70 37.12
N SER A 18 -28.67 20.33 38.24
CA SER A 18 -27.27 20.59 38.51
C SER A 18 -26.62 19.27 38.89
N CYS A 19 -25.58 18.89 38.18
CA CYS A 19 -24.32 18.58 38.84
C CYS A 19 -23.22 18.82 37.81
N GLU A 20 -22.49 19.89 38.04
CA GLU A 20 -21.15 20.09 37.53
C GLU A 20 -20.34 18.78 37.72
N GLU A 21 -19.76 18.26 36.66
CA GLU A 21 -18.33 17.94 36.71
C GLU A 21 -17.68 18.84 35.66
N GLN A 22 -17.46 20.08 36.10
CA GLN A 22 -16.35 20.85 35.58
C GLN A 22 -15.11 19.93 35.63
N ASN A 23 -14.40 19.82 34.51
CA ASN A 23 -12.97 19.50 34.53
C ASN A 23 -12.23 20.69 35.18
N THR A 24 -12.58 21.04 36.41
CA THR A 24 -11.78 21.93 37.23
C THR A 24 -10.58 21.12 37.68
N LEU A 25 -9.43 21.49 37.11
CA LEU A 25 -8.11 21.06 37.54
C LEU A 25 -8.04 21.15 39.08
N PRO A 26 -7.92 20.02 39.82
CA PRO A 26 -7.79 20.07 41.26
C PRO A 26 -6.38 20.54 41.61
N ASN A 27 -6.32 21.63 42.39
CA ASN A 27 -5.14 22.16 43.07
C ASN A 27 -3.90 22.48 42.20
N GLY A 28 -3.82 23.75 41.79
CA GLY A 28 -2.63 24.34 41.19
C GLY A 28 -2.81 24.54 39.71
N TYR A 29 -3.32 25.70 39.31
CA TYR A 29 -3.24 26.11 37.91
C TYR A 29 -1.75 26.36 37.61
N VAL A 30 -1.05 25.34 37.12
CA VAL A 30 0.25 25.54 36.50
C VAL A 30 -0.05 26.24 35.18
N GLU A 31 0.25 27.53 35.10
CA GLU A 31 0.16 28.25 33.83
C GLU A 31 1.03 27.55 32.79
N THR A 32 0.52 27.49 31.56
CA THR A 32 1.32 27.13 30.38
C THR A 32 2.52 28.06 30.30
N THR A 33 3.67 27.49 30.00
CA THR A 33 4.91 28.25 29.88
C THR A 33 5.06 28.95 28.55
N GLN A 34 4.44 28.46 27.48
CA GLN A 34 4.52 29.06 26.15
C GLN A 34 3.15 29.44 25.58
N ASP A 35 3.07 30.61 24.94
CA ASP A 35 1.88 31.03 24.20
C ASP A 35 1.51 30.04 23.08
N GLY A 36 0.22 29.71 22.98
CA GLY A 36 -0.28 28.75 22.01
C GLY A 36 -0.05 27.28 22.39
N ALA A 37 0.38 27.01 23.63
CA ALA A 37 0.48 25.64 24.13
C ALA A 37 -0.90 24.99 24.33
N TYR A 38 -0.95 23.69 24.06
CA TYR A 38 -2.08 22.82 24.32
C TYR A 38 -1.90 22.14 25.68
N THR A 39 -3.01 21.76 26.29
CA THR A 39 -3.02 20.92 27.50
C THR A 39 -3.69 19.59 27.19
N SER A 40 -3.13 18.49 27.70
CA SER A 40 -3.73 17.15 27.59
C SER A 40 -3.63 16.40 28.91
N VAL A 41 -4.59 15.51 29.18
CA VAL A 41 -4.58 14.63 30.35
C VAL A 41 -4.52 13.18 29.87
N LEU A 42 -3.38 12.53 30.16
CA LEU A 42 -3.17 11.11 29.91
C LEU A 42 -3.50 10.31 31.17
N LYS A 43 -4.38 9.32 31.04
CA LYS A 43 -4.73 8.35 32.09
C LYS A 43 -4.06 7.01 31.82
N GLY A 44 -3.74 6.28 32.89
CA GLY A 44 -3.10 4.96 32.84
C GLY A 44 -1.72 4.92 33.49
N TYR A 45 -1.34 5.96 34.23
CA TYR A 45 -0.04 6.07 34.87
C TYR A 45 0.16 5.08 36.02
N GLU A 46 -0.83 4.93 36.92
CA GLU A 46 -0.75 3.95 38.00
C GLU A 46 -1.27 2.58 37.56
N ASN A 47 -2.40 2.57 36.86
CA ASN A 47 -3.02 1.36 36.36
C ASN A 47 -3.98 1.69 35.20
N PRO A 48 -3.75 1.19 33.98
CA PRO A 48 -4.63 1.44 32.84
C PRO A 48 -6.07 0.95 33.06
N ALA A 49 -6.30 -0.02 33.97
CA ALA A 49 -7.64 -0.46 34.34
C ALA A 49 -8.45 0.59 35.11
N LEU A 50 -7.80 1.60 35.70
CA LEU A 50 -8.47 2.74 36.37
C LEU A 50 -8.83 3.87 35.40
N GLY A 51 -8.59 3.67 34.10
CA GLY A 51 -8.82 4.63 33.04
C GLY A 51 -7.59 4.76 32.15
N PHE A 52 -7.82 4.87 30.85
CA PHE A 52 -6.79 4.99 29.83
C PHE A 52 -7.21 6.04 28.82
N THR A 53 -6.31 6.97 28.52
CA THR A 53 -6.51 7.96 27.45
C THR A 53 -5.23 8.07 26.62
N THR A 54 -5.36 8.59 25.40
CA THR A 54 -4.24 8.82 24.49
C THR A 54 -4.19 10.30 24.10
N CYS A 55 -3.04 10.76 23.63
CA CYS A 55 -2.85 12.10 23.09
C CYS A 55 -2.52 11.97 21.61
N GLN A 56 -3.38 12.53 20.76
CA GLN A 56 -3.13 12.70 19.34
C GLN A 56 -3.00 14.20 19.06
N PRO A 57 -1.77 14.71 18.90
CA PRO A 57 -1.53 16.10 18.52
C PRO A 57 -2.24 16.45 17.21
N GLU A 58 -2.68 17.70 17.08
CA GLU A 58 -3.38 18.17 15.89
C GLU A 58 -2.55 17.97 14.63
N GLY A 59 -3.16 17.35 13.62
CA GLY A 59 -2.53 17.04 12.34
C GLY A 59 -1.58 15.85 12.36
N PHE A 60 -1.45 15.10 13.47
CA PHE A 60 -0.70 13.84 13.53
C PHE A 60 -1.70 12.68 13.39
N ASN A 61 -1.31 11.57 12.75
CA ASN A 61 -2.22 10.45 12.44
C ASN A 61 -2.14 9.28 13.44
N ALA A 62 -1.27 9.36 14.44
CA ALA A 62 -1.16 8.36 15.50
C ALA A 62 -1.15 9.02 16.88
N SER A 63 -1.58 8.30 17.91
CA SER A 63 -1.52 8.77 19.30
C SER A 63 -0.30 8.22 20.04
N PHE A 64 0.12 8.94 21.09
CA PHE A 64 0.97 8.39 22.15
C PHE A 64 0.18 8.29 23.46
N TYR A 65 0.66 7.47 24.39
CA TYR A 65 -0.02 7.15 25.64
C TYR A 65 0.99 6.79 26.74
N ILE A 66 0.48 6.49 27.94
CA ILE A 66 1.30 6.02 29.06
C ILE A 66 1.16 4.51 29.19
N GLN A 67 2.30 3.81 29.22
CA GLN A 67 2.40 2.40 29.54
C GLN A 67 3.59 2.21 30.48
N ASP A 68 3.39 1.47 31.57
CA ASP A 68 4.44 1.19 32.56
C ASP A 68 5.18 2.45 33.03
N LYS A 69 4.42 3.50 33.33
CA LYS A 69 4.90 4.83 33.75
C LYS A 69 5.85 5.51 32.73
N SER A 70 5.77 5.12 31.47
CA SER A 70 6.54 5.71 30.37
C SER A 70 5.62 6.21 29.26
N PHE A 71 6.01 7.29 28.59
CA PHE A 71 5.41 7.69 27.32
C PHE A 71 5.84 6.71 26.25
N CYS A 72 4.86 6.19 25.49
CA CYS A 72 5.04 5.22 24.43
C CYS A 72 4.11 5.54 23.25
N GLY A 73 4.50 5.15 22.05
CA GLY A 73 3.66 5.22 20.85
C GLY A 73 4.44 4.73 19.63
N SER A 74 3.84 3.92 18.77
CA SER A 74 4.56 3.24 17.66
C SER A 74 5.23 4.22 16.69
N ALA A 75 4.65 5.40 16.49
CA ALA A 75 5.20 6.45 15.62
C ALA A 75 6.04 7.49 16.38
N TYR A 76 6.29 7.31 17.67
CA TYR A 76 6.87 8.34 18.54
C TYR A 76 8.21 7.90 19.13
N SER A 77 9.12 8.86 19.26
CA SER A 77 10.36 8.73 20.00
C SER A 77 10.62 9.99 20.82
N PHE A 78 11.38 9.86 21.90
CA PHE A 78 11.44 10.84 22.97
C PHE A 78 12.88 11.12 23.37
N VAL A 79 13.15 12.38 23.72
CA VAL A 79 14.40 12.81 24.35
C VAL A 79 14.04 13.66 25.55
N SER A 80 14.45 13.23 26.75
CA SER A 80 14.32 14.06 27.94
C SER A 80 15.36 15.18 27.92
N VAL A 81 14.95 16.38 28.31
CA VAL A 81 15.82 17.55 28.40
C VAL A 81 15.72 18.19 29.77
N SER A 82 16.80 18.86 30.18
CA SER A 82 16.79 19.69 31.39
C SER A 82 16.24 21.07 31.04
N ALA A 83 14.91 21.18 30.97
CA ALA A 83 14.18 22.43 30.77
C ALA A 83 12.98 22.49 31.71
N HIS A 84 12.62 23.69 32.13
CA HIS A 84 11.44 23.92 32.99
C HIS A 84 10.28 24.57 32.23
N ARG A 85 10.57 25.20 31.09
CA ARG A 85 9.65 25.92 30.23
C ARG A 85 9.77 25.46 28.78
N LEU A 86 8.66 25.43 28.05
CA LEU A 86 8.68 25.03 26.63
C LEU A 86 9.35 26.08 25.75
N ASP A 87 9.20 27.35 26.06
CA ASP A 87 9.81 28.48 25.37
C ASP A 87 11.36 28.51 25.49
N ASP A 88 11.94 27.83 26.49
CA ASP A 88 13.40 27.62 26.58
C ASP A 88 13.91 26.54 25.58
N MET A 89 13.00 25.71 25.06
CA MET A 89 13.30 24.67 24.08
C MET A 89 13.18 25.24 22.66
N ALA A 90 14.19 25.98 22.24
CA ALA A 90 14.18 26.75 20.99
C ALA A 90 14.43 25.89 19.73
N GLU A 91 15.33 24.90 19.81
CA GLU A 91 15.78 24.10 18.67
C GLU A 91 15.62 22.61 18.92
N VAL A 92 15.26 21.88 17.86
CA VAL A 92 15.21 20.41 17.89
C VAL A 92 16.63 19.85 18.09
N PRO A 93 16.84 18.89 19.01
CA PRO A 93 18.16 18.31 19.23
C PRO A 93 18.66 17.54 17.99
N ALA A 94 19.65 18.09 17.30
CA ALA A 94 20.15 17.53 16.04
C ALA A 94 20.82 16.14 16.15
N ASN A 95 21.50 15.85 17.27
CA ASN A 95 22.25 14.60 17.48
C ASN A 95 21.83 13.89 18.79
N ALA A 96 20.55 13.96 19.15
CA ALA A 96 20.07 13.30 20.35
C ALA A 96 19.81 11.80 20.14
N ASP A 97 19.98 11.04 21.21
CA ASP A 97 19.66 9.62 21.27
C ASP A 97 18.15 9.43 21.54
N TRP A 98 17.37 9.41 20.47
CA TRP A 98 15.91 9.32 20.50
C TRP A 98 15.44 7.93 20.94
N GLN A 99 14.81 7.85 22.11
CA GLN A 99 14.33 6.59 22.67
C GLN A 99 12.90 6.27 22.23
N PRO A 100 12.53 5.00 21.99
CA PRO A 100 11.16 4.61 21.64
C PRO A 100 10.16 4.83 22.78
N SER A 101 10.64 5.01 24.01
CA SER A 101 9.86 5.39 25.16
C SER A 101 10.66 6.31 26.10
N ALA A 102 9.95 7.06 26.94
CA ALA A 102 10.59 7.87 27.98
C ALA A 102 9.81 7.77 29.28
N ALA A 103 10.51 7.55 30.40
CA ALA A 103 9.89 7.56 31.71
C ALA A 103 9.18 8.89 31.97
N VAL A 104 7.96 8.84 32.50
CA VAL A 104 7.21 10.02 32.94
C VAL A 104 7.79 10.46 34.28
N VAL A 105 8.43 11.62 34.29
CA VAL A 105 9.08 12.18 35.49
C VAL A 105 8.34 13.46 35.91
N PRO A 106 8.08 13.67 37.21
CA PRO A 106 7.56 14.95 37.70
C PRO A 106 8.42 16.12 37.22
N ASP A 107 7.78 17.18 36.72
CA ASP A 107 8.43 18.35 36.13
C ASP A 107 9.38 18.05 34.96
N GLY A 108 9.28 16.86 34.36
CA GLY A 108 10.10 16.45 33.23
C GLY A 108 9.70 17.18 31.95
N ALA A 109 10.71 17.58 31.15
CA ALA A 109 10.53 18.14 29.83
C ALA A 109 11.12 17.21 28.75
N TYR A 110 10.49 17.19 27.59
CA TYR A 110 10.80 16.26 26.52
C TYR A 110 10.64 16.91 25.16
N TRP A 111 11.63 16.69 24.30
CA TRP A 111 11.38 16.72 22.87
C TRP A 111 10.77 15.39 22.45
N VAL A 112 9.78 15.46 21.57
CA VAL A 112 9.07 14.31 21.02
C VAL A 112 9.15 14.40 19.51
N ARG A 113 9.65 13.33 18.90
CA ARG A 113 9.77 13.16 17.47
C ARG A 113 8.71 12.18 17.01
N TYR A 114 7.83 12.66 16.14
CA TYR A 114 6.83 11.88 15.45
C TYR A 114 7.34 11.56 14.04
N ARG A 115 7.37 10.27 13.70
CA ARG A 115 7.69 9.79 12.36
C ARG A 115 6.44 9.89 11.49
N ASP A 116 6.42 10.85 10.58
CA ASP A 116 5.43 10.95 9.50
C ASP A 116 5.95 10.19 8.25
N MET A 117 5.22 10.21 7.14
CA MET A 117 5.58 9.44 5.94
C MET A 117 6.91 9.86 5.29
N GLN A 118 7.25 11.14 5.29
CA GLN A 118 8.46 11.65 4.61
C GLN A 118 9.34 12.51 5.51
N VAL A 119 8.82 12.89 6.67
CA VAL A 119 9.47 13.81 7.58
C VAL A 119 9.30 13.36 9.01
N TYR A 120 10.29 13.64 9.84
CA TYR A 120 10.08 13.77 11.26
C TYR A 120 9.42 15.12 11.55
N ARG A 121 8.35 15.08 12.31
CA ARG A 121 7.71 16.26 12.92
C ARG A 121 8.02 16.24 14.40
N PHE A 122 7.99 17.40 15.02
CA PHE A 122 8.39 17.52 16.42
C PHE A 122 7.32 18.22 17.24
N LEU A 123 7.25 17.85 18.50
CA LEU A 123 6.61 18.65 19.53
C LEU A 123 7.51 18.68 20.76
N LYS A 124 7.34 19.72 21.55
CA LYS A 124 7.94 19.83 22.87
C LYS A 124 6.85 19.72 23.92
N MET A 125 7.11 18.96 24.97
CA MET A 125 6.15 18.74 26.03
C MET A 125 6.81 18.77 27.40
N ARG A 126 6.02 19.08 28.43
CA ARG A 126 6.41 18.91 29.82
C ARG A 126 5.28 18.32 30.66
N VAL A 127 5.67 17.59 31.69
CA VAL A 127 4.74 17.08 32.71
C VAL A 127 4.42 18.22 33.67
N MET A 128 3.18 18.68 33.67
CA MET A 128 2.70 19.72 34.57
C MET A 128 2.34 19.16 35.95
N GLN A 129 1.74 17.96 35.97
CA GLN A 129 1.27 17.33 37.19
C GLN A 129 1.11 15.82 36.99
N ILE A 130 1.36 15.07 38.06
CA ILE A 130 0.99 13.66 38.19
C ILE A 130 0.06 13.56 39.40
N ASP A 131 -1.19 13.16 39.19
CA ASP A 131 -2.20 12.98 40.23
C ASP A 131 -2.85 11.60 40.11
N GLY A 132 -2.40 10.68 40.96
CA GLY A 132 -2.80 9.27 40.90
C GLY A 132 -2.63 8.70 39.50
N ASN A 133 -3.73 8.28 38.87
CA ASN A 133 -3.72 7.66 37.55
C ASN A 133 -3.64 8.66 36.38
N ALA A 134 -3.66 9.98 36.63
CA ALA A 134 -3.69 11.04 35.61
C ALA A 134 -2.37 11.82 35.55
N VAL A 135 -1.91 12.10 34.34
CA VAL A 135 -0.74 12.94 34.04
C VAL A 135 -1.19 14.07 33.14
N THR A 136 -1.02 15.30 33.63
CA THR A 136 -1.34 16.52 32.88
C THR A 136 -0.09 17.01 32.15
N LEU A 137 -0.22 17.23 30.84
CA LEU A 137 0.84 17.66 29.95
C LEU A 137 0.55 19.06 29.41
N GLU A 138 1.60 19.86 29.27
CA GLU A 138 1.64 21.00 28.35
C GLU A 138 2.46 20.58 27.13
N TYR A 139 2.00 20.92 25.92
CA TYR A 139 2.80 20.70 24.72
C TYR A 139 2.58 21.75 23.63
N VAL A 140 3.59 21.91 22.78
CA VAL A 140 3.57 22.76 21.58
C VAL A 140 4.10 21.96 20.42
N ILE A 141 3.37 21.97 19.30
CA ILE A 141 3.82 21.39 18.03
C ILE A 141 4.85 22.34 17.41
N ALA A 142 6.04 21.84 17.12
CA ALA A 142 7.07 22.61 16.44
C ALA A 142 6.75 22.72 14.94
N THR A 143 7.11 23.85 14.33
CA THR A 143 6.95 24.07 12.88
C THR A 143 8.07 23.42 12.07
N GLU A 144 9.19 23.09 12.71
CA GLU A 144 10.31 22.42 12.08
C GLU A 144 9.95 20.98 11.69
N THR A 145 10.42 20.59 10.50
CA THR A 145 10.38 19.21 10.03
C THR A 145 11.76 18.82 9.51
N VAL A 146 12.12 17.55 9.68
CA VAL A 146 13.37 16.99 9.17
C VAL A 146 13.01 15.90 8.18
N ALA A 147 13.49 16.00 6.93
CA ALA A 147 13.29 14.95 5.94
C ALA A 147 13.86 13.62 6.46
N ILE A 148 13.07 12.56 6.37
CA ILE A 148 13.57 11.21 6.58
C ILE A 148 14.43 10.90 5.36
N THR A 149 15.75 10.90 5.52
CA THR A 149 16.65 10.50 4.45
C THR A 149 16.52 9.00 4.26
N ASN A 150 15.88 8.65 3.15
CA ASN A 150 15.69 7.33 2.53
C ASN A 150 16.66 6.25 3.05
N GLU A 151 16.38 5.67 4.22
CA GLU A 151 16.98 4.41 4.66
C GLU A 151 16.30 3.30 3.87
N ASN A 152 16.35 3.35 2.53
CA ASN A 152 15.79 2.30 1.70
C ASN A 152 16.81 1.14 1.65
N VAL A 153 16.76 0.25 2.64
CA VAL A 153 17.75 -0.81 2.82
C VAL A 153 17.48 -1.98 1.88
N ASN A 154 16.20 -2.23 1.57
CA ASN A 154 15.74 -3.29 0.68
C ASN A 154 15.46 -2.81 -0.76
N ALA A 155 15.94 -1.63 -1.16
CA ALA A 155 15.85 -1.18 -2.55
C ALA A 155 16.63 -2.11 -3.48
N ASN A 156 16.09 -2.30 -4.68
CA ASN A 156 16.89 -2.84 -5.78
C ASN A 156 18.08 -1.91 -6.01
N ALA A 157 19.29 -2.45 -5.86
CA ALA A 157 20.48 -1.74 -6.28
C ALA A 157 20.37 -1.47 -7.78
N GLY A 158 20.74 -0.26 -8.22
CA GLY A 158 20.83 0.09 -9.63
C GLY A 158 21.90 -0.75 -10.32
N TYR A 159 21.54 -1.98 -10.68
CA TYR A 159 22.19 -2.77 -11.72
C TYR A 159 22.28 -1.89 -12.98
N GLU A 160 23.05 -2.28 -13.99
CA GLU A 160 23.31 -1.46 -15.19
C GLU A 160 22.05 -0.91 -15.93
N ASN A 161 20.84 -1.33 -15.51
CA ASN A 161 19.53 -0.85 -15.94
C ASN A 161 18.82 0.04 -14.88
N VAL A 162 18.50 1.29 -15.24
CA VAL A 162 17.73 2.23 -14.38
C VAL A 162 16.28 1.79 -14.11
N SER A 163 15.74 0.90 -14.94
CA SER A 163 14.37 0.38 -14.82
C SER A 163 14.12 -0.34 -13.48
N VAL A 164 15.15 -0.99 -12.91
CA VAL A 164 15.04 -1.80 -11.68
C VAL A 164 14.69 -0.98 -10.44
N THR A 165 14.91 0.34 -10.48
CA THR A 165 14.63 1.26 -9.36
C THR A 165 13.23 1.85 -9.41
N GLY A 166 12.40 1.46 -10.39
CA GLY A 166 11.00 1.89 -10.47
C GLY A 166 10.17 1.33 -9.31
N TYR A 167 9.22 2.09 -8.78
CA TYR A 167 8.36 1.61 -7.68
C TYR A 167 7.50 0.42 -8.09
N GLU A 168 7.22 0.21 -9.37
CA GLU A 168 6.54 -1.00 -9.84
C GLU A 168 7.37 -2.28 -9.71
N MET A 169 8.69 -2.17 -9.56
CA MET A 169 9.60 -3.31 -9.57
C MET A 169 9.62 -3.99 -8.20
N PRO A 170 9.22 -5.27 -8.13
CA PRO A 170 9.49 -6.08 -6.95
C PRO A 170 10.99 -6.26 -6.74
N ARG A 171 11.37 -6.68 -5.54
CA ARG A 171 12.75 -7.01 -5.20
C ARG A 171 13.25 -8.12 -6.12
N LEU A 172 14.38 -7.85 -6.79
CA LEU A 172 14.99 -8.82 -7.68
C LEU A 172 15.65 -9.96 -6.91
N ASP A 173 15.57 -11.15 -7.48
CA ASP A 173 16.25 -12.34 -7.01
C ASP A 173 17.33 -12.77 -8.02
N ASP A 174 18.57 -12.93 -7.54
CA ASP A 174 19.75 -13.18 -8.37
C ASP A 174 19.75 -14.55 -9.07
N ARG A 175 18.81 -15.43 -8.71
CA ARG A 175 18.60 -16.74 -9.35
C ARG A 175 17.86 -16.63 -10.68
N TYR A 176 17.19 -15.51 -10.93
CA TYR A 176 16.27 -15.34 -12.06
C TYR A 176 16.77 -14.29 -13.06
N VAL A 177 16.12 -14.24 -14.22
CA VAL A 177 16.54 -13.34 -15.31
C VAL A 177 15.61 -12.15 -15.40
N TYR A 178 16.13 -10.95 -15.13
CA TYR A 178 15.41 -9.71 -15.35
C TYR A 178 15.41 -9.31 -16.83
N ALA A 179 14.24 -8.97 -17.37
CA ALA A 179 14.07 -8.48 -18.73
C ALA A 179 13.17 -7.24 -18.74
N ASP A 180 13.68 -6.14 -19.30
CA ASP A 180 12.93 -4.91 -19.49
C ASP A 180 12.66 -4.61 -20.96
N HIS A 181 11.46 -4.10 -21.24
CA HIS A 181 11.01 -3.81 -22.58
C HIS A 181 10.69 -2.34 -22.69
N TYR A 182 11.40 -1.65 -23.58
CA TYR A 182 11.25 -0.23 -23.82
C TYR A 182 10.56 0.03 -25.16
N VAL A 183 9.89 1.19 -25.25
CA VAL A 183 9.32 1.71 -26.49
C VAL A 183 9.62 3.20 -26.60
N THR A 184 9.65 3.73 -27.82
CA THR A 184 9.78 5.17 -28.04
C THR A 184 8.43 5.78 -28.39
N VAL A 185 7.94 6.68 -27.55
CA VAL A 185 6.70 7.44 -27.78
C VAL A 185 7.02 8.93 -27.81
N ASN A 186 6.66 9.60 -28.91
CA ASN A 186 6.94 11.01 -29.14
C ASN A 186 8.43 11.38 -28.98
N GLY A 187 9.33 10.49 -29.41
CA GLY A 187 10.79 10.69 -29.31
C GLY A 187 11.37 10.51 -27.91
N VAL A 188 10.57 10.03 -26.95
CA VAL A 188 11.02 9.72 -25.59
C VAL A 188 10.94 8.21 -25.38
N GLU A 189 12.06 7.60 -25.03
CA GLU A 189 12.14 6.21 -24.61
C GLU A 189 11.47 6.04 -23.24
N ARG A 190 10.63 5.01 -23.12
CA ARG A 190 9.83 4.72 -21.92
C ARG A 190 9.82 3.22 -21.67
N LEU A 191 9.92 2.85 -20.41
CA LEU A 191 9.70 1.47 -20.00
C LEU A 191 8.23 1.12 -20.29
N ASN A 192 8.02 0.05 -21.06
CA ASN A 192 6.72 -0.49 -21.38
C ASN A 192 6.24 -1.42 -20.25
N TYR A 193 7.03 -2.47 -19.99
CA TYR A 193 6.93 -3.35 -18.83
C TYR A 193 8.29 -4.02 -18.61
N ALA A 194 8.47 -4.66 -17.46
CA ALA A 194 9.56 -5.57 -17.20
C ALA A 194 9.03 -6.88 -16.61
N LEU A 195 9.85 -7.92 -16.60
CA LEU A 195 9.55 -9.19 -15.96
C LEU A 195 10.79 -9.80 -15.31
N GLU A 196 10.56 -10.71 -14.38
CA GLU A 196 11.58 -11.60 -13.83
C GLU A 196 11.26 -13.04 -14.22
N TRP A 197 12.10 -13.63 -15.06
CA TRP A 197 11.91 -14.94 -15.63
C TRP A 197 12.52 -16.04 -14.76
N ASN A 198 11.69 -17.02 -14.41
CA ASN A 198 12.12 -18.22 -13.71
C ASN A 198 12.34 -19.36 -14.72
N PRO A 199 13.60 -19.72 -15.05
CA PRO A 199 13.88 -20.73 -16.06
C PRO A 199 13.43 -22.13 -15.65
N ASP A 200 13.45 -22.46 -14.35
CA ASP A 200 13.01 -23.76 -13.83
C ASP A 200 11.50 -23.95 -13.99
N MET A 201 10.75 -22.85 -13.95
CA MET A 201 9.28 -22.86 -14.11
C MET A 201 8.83 -22.59 -15.55
N ARG A 202 9.75 -22.14 -16.42
CA ARG A 202 9.46 -21.61 -17.76
C ARG A 202 8.32 -20.58 -17.71
N HIS A 203 8.39 -19.67 -16.73
CA HIS A 203 7.33 -18.72 -16.43
C HIS A 203 7.92 -17.48 -15.73
N ALA A 204 7.29 -16.31 -15.91
CA ALA A 204 7.67 -15.11 -15.16
C ALA A 204 7.18 -15.20 -13.70
N ASN A 205 8.03 -14.91 -12.71
CA ASN A 205 7.58 -14.76 -11.32
C ASN A 205 6.60 -13.59 -11.19
N TRP A 206 6.88 -12.51 -11.91
CA TRP A 206 6.05 -11.32 -12.00
C TRP A 206 6.34 -10.56 -13.30
N VAL A 207 5.40 -9.71 -13.70
CA VAL A 207 5.57 -8.65 -14.68
C VAL A 207 5.16 -7.32 -14.03
N ALA A 208 5.93 -6.27 -14.28
CA ALA A 208 5.78 -4.98 -13.63
C ALA A 208 5.66 -3.86 -14.66
N PHE A 209 4.77 -2.91 -14.42
CA PHE A 209 4.53 -1.78 -15.29
C PHE A 209 3.84 -0.63 -14.56
N SER A 210 3.73 0.52 -15.23
CA SER A 210 2.99 1.67 -14.67
C SER A 210 2.08 2.37 -15.67
N PHE A 211 1.08 3.05 -15.13
CA PHE A 211 0.16 3.97 -15.80
C PHE A 211 0.53 5.40 -15.42
N ASP A 212 0.74 6.26 -16.41
CA ASP A 212 0.92 7.70 -16.27
C ASP A 212 0.05 8.43 -17.31
N SER A 213 0.18 9.76 -17.44
CA SER A 213 -0.60 10.53 -18.41
C SER A 213 -0.38 10.14 -19.88
N THR A 214 0.71 9.43 -20.18
CA THR A 214 1.04 8.89 -21.51
C THR A 214 0.60 7.44 -21.66
N SER A 215 1.02 6.54 -20.75
CA SER A 215 0.74 5.10 -20.88
C SER A 215 -0.73 4.74 -20.61
N SER A 216 -1.51 5.66 -20.06
CA SER A 216 -2.98 5.53 -19.92
C SER A 216 -3.78 5.80 -21.18
N ALA A 217 -3.14 6.19 -22.30
CA ALA A 217 -3.86 6.41 -23.56
C ALA A 217 -4.44 5.09 -24.12
N ASP A 218 -5.64 5.17 -24.70
CA ASP A 218 -6.27 4.10 -25.50
C ASP A 218 -6.33 4.58 -26.96
N VAL A 219 -5.25 4.30 -27.69
CA VAL A 219 -5.07 4.80 -29.07
C VAL A 219 -4.85 3.70 -30.10
N VAL A 220 -4.49 2.49 -29.66
CA VAL A 220 -4.43 1.31 -30.52
C VAL A 220 -5.39 0.23 -30.05
N LYS A 221 -5.62 -0.77 -30.89
CA LYS A 221 -6.36 -1.97 -30.51
C LYS A 221 -5.42 -3.15 -30.40
N ARG A 222 -5.89 -4.14 -29.65
CA ARG A 222 -5.26 -5.44 -29.50
C ARG A 222 -4.71 -5.94 -30.82
N THR A 223 -3.45 -6.37 -30.79
CA THR A 223 -2.80 -7.11 -31.88
C THR A 223 -2.91 -8.62 -31.62
N ASP A 224 -2.15 -9.42 -32.38
CA ASP A 224 -1.91 -10.84 -32.08
C ASP A 224 -0.45 -11.15 -32.52
N ALA A 225 0.48 -10.27 -32.15
CA ALA A 225 1.88 -10.29 -32.59
C ALA A 225 2.73 -11.29 -31.79
N TRP A 226 2.26 -12.54 -31.72
CA TRP A 226 2.90 -13.60 -30.95
C TRP A 226 4.35 -13.82 -31.38
N ALA A 227 5.27 -13.77 -30.42
CA ALA A 227 6.69 -13.92 -30.66
C ALA A 227 7.44 -14.41 -29.41
N VAL A 228 8.65 -14.94 -29.62
CA VAL A 228 9.61 -15.17 -28.54
C VAL A 228 10.11 -13.83 -27.98
N ASP A 229 10.54 -13.81 -26.73
CA ASP A 229 11.05 -12.61 -26.08
C ASP A 229 12.55 -12.40 -26.40
N PRO A 230 12.93 -11.38 -27.19
CA PRO A 230 14.33 -11.16 -27.56
C PRO A 230 15.21 -10.72 -26.38
N LYS A 231 14.64 -10.39 -25.21
CA LYS A 231 15.39 -10.04 -24.00
C LYS A 231 15.78 -11.26 -23.17
N LEU A 232 15.20 -12.42 -23.44
CA LEU A 232 15.61 -13.68 -22.81
C LEU A 232 16.64 -14.42 -23.67
N PRO A 233 17.59 -15.15 -23.06
CA PRO A 233 18.43 -16.11 -23.75
C PRO A 233 17.61 -17.11 -24.58
N GLU A 234 18.13 -17.51 -25.75
CA GLU A 234 17.41 -18.39 -26.69
C GLU A 234 17.05 -19.77 -26.08
N ASP A 235 17.88 -20.28 -25.19
CA ASP A 235 17.65 -21.54 -24.46
C ASP A 235 16.56 -21.43 -23.39
N MET A 236 16.09 -20.22 -23.08
CA MET A 236 15.00 -19.95 -22.13
C MET A 236 13.66 -19.64 -22.82
N TRP A 237 13.62 -19.58 -24.15
CA TRP A 237 12.40 -19.23 -24.87
C TRP A 237 11.28 -20.26 -24.67
N THR A 238 10.08 -19.73 -24.42
CA THR A 238 8.81 -20.40 -24.69
C THR A 238 8.32 -20.01 -26.07
N MET A 239 7.64 -20.94 -26.75
CA MET A 239 7.20 -20.80 -28.14
C MET A 239 5.73 -21.16 -28.27
N GLU A 240 5.15 -20.90 -29.45
CA GLU A 240 3.75 -21.19 -29.72
C GLU A 240 3.38 -22.66 -29.42
N GLU A 241 4.30 -23.58 -29.67
CA GLU A 241 4.11 -25.02 -29.49
C GLU A 241 3.94 -25.40 -28.01
N ASP A 242 4.46 -24.60 -27.07
CA ASP A 242 4.30 -24.84 -25.64
C ASP A 242 2.89 -24.50 -25.13
N HIS A 243 2.11 -23.75 -25.90
CA HIS A 243 0.80 -23.21 -25.51
C HIS A 243 -0.36 -23.73 -26.38
N LYS A 244 -0.14 -24.81 -27.11
CA LYS A 244 -1.13 -25.38 -28.04
C LYS A 244 -1.64 -26.71 -27.55
N SER A 245 -2.90 -27.00 -27.84
CA SER A 245 -3.47 -28.34 -27.64
C SER A 245 -3.47 -28.86 -26.19
N ASP A 246 -3.24 -28.00 -25.20
CA ASP A 246 -3.22 -28.32 -23.77
C ASP A 246 -4.52 -27.95 -23.03
N GLY A 247 -5.46 -27.28 -23.70
CA GLY A 247 -6.73 -26.85 -23.12
C GLY A 247 -6.68 -25.59 -22.26
N PHE A 248 -5.51 -24.96 -22.09
CA PHE A 248 -5.36 -23.66 -21.45
C PHE A 248 -5.40 -22.53 -22.50
N ASP A 249 -5.80 -21.33 -22.07
CA ASP A 249 -5.60 -20.11 -22.85
C ASP A 249 -4.16 -19.60 -22.67
N LYS A 250 -3.68 -18.86 -23.67
CA LYS A 250 -2.51 -17.96 -23.57
C LYS A 250 -2.88 -16.72 -22.74
N GLY A 251 -2.97 -16.90 -21.43
CA GLY A 251 -3.30 -15.85 -20.48
C GLY A 251 -2.16 -14.84 -20.37
N HIS A 252 -2.46 -13.56 -20.60
CA HIS A 252 -1.45 -12.51 -20.46
C HIS A 252 -1.23 -12.20 -18.97
N LEU A 253 0.03 -11.97 -18.57
CA LEU A 253 0.31 -11.38 -17.25
C LEU A 253 0.18 -9.85 -17.31
N CYS A 254 0.85 -9.22 -18.28
CA CYS A 254 0.60 -7.84 -18.69
C CYS A 254 -0.38 -7.89 -19.85
N ALA A 255 -1.64 -7.52 -19.62
CA ALA A 255 -2.68 -7.62 -20.63
C ALA A 255 -2.39 -6.69 -21.80
N SER A 256 -2.81 -7.11 -23.00
CA SER A 256 -2.82 -6.24 -24.18
C SER A 256 -3.47 -4.89 -23.89
N GLU A 257 -4.59 -4.89 -23.16
CA GLU A 257 -5.35 -3.68 -22.82
C GLU A 257 -4.60 -2.76 -21.82
N ASP A 258 -3.63 -3.27 -21.06
CA ASP A 258 -2.76 -2.44 -20.22
C ASP A 258 -1.83 -1.55 -21.06
N ARG A 259 -1.55 -1.92 -22.33
CA ARG A 259 -0.49 -1.34 -23.17
C ARG A 259 -0.98 -0.85 -24.54
N VAL A 260 -2.18 -0.29 -24.61
CA VAL A 260 -2.80 0.27 -25.85
C VAL A 260 -2.41 1.73 -26.17
N TYR A 261 -1.36 2.26 -25.53
CA TYR A 261 -0.88 3.63 -25.76
C TYR A 261 0.07 3.74 -26.97
N SER A 262 0.60 2.62 -27.46
CA SER A 262 1.43 2.53 -28.65
C SER A 262 1.26 1.15 -29.28
N LYS A 263 1.38 1.05 -30.61
CA LYS A 263 1.33 -0.24 -31.31
C LYS A 263 2.46 -1.15 -30.86
N GLU A 264 3.69 -0.63 -30.81
CA GLU A 264 4.88 -1.38 -30.38
C GLU A 264 4.74 -1.87 -28.93
N ALA A 265 4.19 -1.02 -28.04
CA ALA A 265 3.95 -1.38 -26.65
C ALA A 265 2.97 -2.54 -26.53
N ASN A 266 1.89 -2.51 -27.33
CA ASN A 266 0.92 -3.59 -27.38
C ASN A 266 1.52 -4.88 -27.95
N GLU A 267 2.27 -4.80 -29.05
CA GLU A 267 2.91 -5.96 -29.68
C GLU A 267 3.85 -6.69 -28.71
N GLN A 268 4.62 -5.96 -27.89
CA GLN A 268 5.49 -6.56 -26.86
C GLN A 268 4.70 -7.38 -25.82
N THR A 269 3.44 -7.07 -25.54
CA THR A 269 2.63 -7.89 -24.59
C THR A 269 2.34 -9.30 -25.11
N PHE A 270 2.58 -9.58 -26.40
CA PHE A 270 2.38 -10.89 -27.01
C PHE A 270 3.61 -11.79 -26.97
N TYR A 271 4.67 -11.39 -26.25
CA TYR A 271 5.79 -12.28 -26.00
C TYR A 271 5.39 -13.46 -25.12
N TYR A 272 5.85 -14.67 -25.45
CA TYR A 272 5.52 -15.88 -24.69
C TYR A 272 6.07 -15.86 -23.26
N SER A 273 7.09 -15.04 -22.98
CA SER A 273 7.57 -14.77 -21.61
C SER A 273 6.53 -14.09 -20.71
N ASN A 274 5.56 -13.41 -21.32
CA ASN A 274 4.42 -12.75 -20.66
C ASN A 274 3.17 -13.63 -20.63
N MET A 275 3.27 -14.91 -21.01
CA MET A 275 2.14 -15.84 -21.07
C MET A 275 2.14 -16.82 -19.90
N SER A 276 0.92 -17.13 -19.46
CA SER A 276 0.63 -18.09 -18.41
C SER A 276 -0.50 -19.03 -18.83
N PRO A 277 -0.44 -20.34 -18.51
CA PRO A 277 -1.55 -21.24 -18.77
C PRO A 277 -2.74 -20.90 -17.86
N GLN A 278 -3.78 -20.29 -18.44
CA GLN A 278 -4.98 -19.90 -17.71
C GLN A 278 -6.21 -20.66 -18.19
N LEU A 279 -7.10 -21.04 -17.26
CA LEU A 279 -8.41 -21.62 -17.59
C LEU A 279 -9.24 -20.58 -18.35
N ASN A 280 -9.99 -21.04 -19.37
CA ASN A 280 -10.70 -20.15 -20.28
C ASN A 280 -11.74 -19.24 -19.59
N ASP A 281 -12.51 -19.80 -18.64
CA ASP A 281 -13.52 -19.06 -17.89
C ASP A 281 -12.90 -18.09 -16.86
N PHE A 282 -11.74 -18.46 -16.31
CA PHE A 282 -10.92 -17.61 -15.47
C PHE A 282 -10.37 -16.41 -16.26
N ASN A 283 -9.61 -16.68 -17.34
CA ASN A 283 -8.94 -15.68 -18.18
C ASN A 283 -9.92 -14.68 -18.79
N GLY A 284 -10.88 -15.17 -19.60
CA GLY A 284 -11.84 -14.33 -20.31
C GLY A 284 -13.04 -13.87 -19.47
N GLY A 285 -13.10 -14.25 -18.20
CA GLY A 285 -14.19 -13.93 -17.26
C GLY A 285 -13.69 -13.13 -16.08
N PHE A 286 -13.46 -13.81 -14.95
CA PHE A 286 -13.16 -13.15 -13.68
C PHE A 286 -11.87 -12.33 -13.73
N TRP A 287 -10.79 -12.90 -14.28
CA TRP A 287 -9.49 -12.23 -14.37
C TRP A 287 -9.59 -10.97 -15.24
N ALA A 288 -10.18 -11.05 -16.44
CA ALA A 288 -10.43 -9.89 -17.28
C ALA A 288 -11.23 -8.76 -16.58
N LYS A 289 -12.16 -9.09 -15.68
CA LYS A 289 -12.88 -8.07 -14.88
C LYS A 289 -12.00 -7.47 -13.78
N MET A 290 -11.12 -8.26 -13.17
CA MET A 290 -10.12 -7.74 -12.24
C MET A 290 -9.13 -6.80 -12.95
N GLU A 291 -8.65 -7.18 -14.13
CA GLU A 291 -7.78 -6.34 -14.96
C GLU A 291 -8.46 -5.04 -15.34
N ALA A 292 -9.72 -5.09 -15.79
CA ALA A 292 -10.49 -3.89 -16.11
C ALA A 292 -10.64 -2.96 -14.90
N ARG A 293 -10.72 -3.50 -13.67
CA ARG A 293 -10.73 -2.69 -12.44
C ARG A 293 -9.41 -1.96 -12.26
N VAL A 294 -8.29 -2.67 -12.29
CA VAL A 294 -6.94 -2.07 -12.14
C VAL A 294 -6.65 -1.07 -13.25
N GLN A 295 -7.04 -1.37 -14.49
CA GLN A 295 -6.95 -0.46 -15.63
C GLN A 295 -7.77 0.82 -15.41
N SER A 296 -8.96 0.73 -14.81
CA SER A 296 -9.76 1.92 -14.50
C SER A 296 -9.05 2.86 -13.51
N TRP A 297 -8.36 2.32 -12.52
CA TRP A 297 -7.53 3.09 -11.59
C TRP A 297 -6.30 3.65 -12.28
N GLY A 298 -5.61 2.84 -13.08
CA GLY A 298 -4.47 3.28 -13.89
C GLY A 298 -4.82 4.45 -14.81
N ARG A 299 -5.93 4.34 -15.55
CA ARG A 299 -6.38 5.39 -16.48
C ARG A 299 -6.88 6.66 -15.81
N SER A 300 -7.19 6.61 -14.52
CA SER A 300 -7.56 7.81 -13.75
C SER A 300 -6.41 8.82 -13.62
N THR A 301 -5.19 8.46 -14.04
CA THR A 301 -4.07 9.40 -14.19
C THR A 301 -4.31 10.49 -15.22
N VAL A 302 -5.13 10.22 -16.24
CA VAL A 302 -5.51 11.21 -17.26
C VAL A 302 -6.38 12.33 -16.65
N SER A 303 -7.24 11.98 -15.69
CA SER A 303 -8.07 12.95 -14.96
C SER A 303 -7.38 13.52 -13.72
N GLY A 304 -6.15 13.09 -13.43
CA GLY A 304 -5.39 13.53 -12.27
C GLY A 304 -5.92 13.02 -10.93
N THR A 305 -6.70 11.94 -10.90
CA THR A 305 -7.10 11.28 -9.64
C THR A 305 -5.86 10.73 -8.93
N PHE A 306 -5.03 10.02 -9.69
CA PHE A 306 -3.66 9.68 -9.33
C PHE A 306 -2.71 10.38 -10.29
N ASP A 307 -1.46 10.56 -9.90
CA ASP A 307 -0.42 11.08 -10.80
C ASP A 307 0.27 9.92 -11.52
N LYS A 308 0.44 8.78 -10.83
CA LYS A 308 0.96 7.53 -11.37
C LYS A 308 0.35 6.33 -10.64
N VAL A 309 0.16 5.21 -11.34
CA VAL A 309 -0.24 3.92 -10.75
C VAL A 309 0.76 2.86 -11.19
N TYR A 310 1.35 2.18 -10.23
CA TYR A 310 2.36 1.13 -10.40
C TYR A 310 1.70 -0.22 -10.16
N VAL A 311 2.04 -1.21 -10.98
CA VAL A 311 1.38 -2.52 -10.95
C VAL A 311 2.42 -3.62 -11.16
N ALA A 312 2.40 -4.62 -10.29
CA ALA A 312 3.05 -5.91 -10.51
C ALA A 312 1.98 -7.01 -10.59
N LYS A 313 2.04 -7.89 -11.59
CA LYS A 313 1.10 -9.00 -11.81
C LYS A 313 1.87 -10.30 -11.96
N GLY A 314 1.27 -11.43 -11.61
CA GLY A 314 1.93 -12.72 -11.78
C GLY A 314 1.07 -13.89 -11.32
N GLY A 315 1.72 -15.06 -11.28
CA GLY A 315 1.17 -16.28 -10.69
C GLY A 315 2.10 -16.82 -9.61
N THR A 316 1.56 -17.50 -8.61
CA THR A 316 2.34 -18.08 -7.51
C THR A 316 3.25 -19.20 -8.01
N MET A 317 4.56 -18.94 -8.09
CA MET A 317 5.57 -19.96 -8.46
C MET A 317 5.95 -20.87 -7.29
N ASN A 318 5.63 -20.46 -6.06
CA ASN A 318 5.78 -21.27 -4.85
C ASN A 318 4.57 -22.20 -4.59
N GLU A 319 3.45 -22.00 -5.29
CA GLU A 319 2.24 -22.82 -5.18
C GLU A 319 1.58 -23.04 -6.55
N LEU A 320 1.84 -24.21 -7.15
CA LEU A 320 1.31 -24.61 -8.46
C LEU A 320 0.01 -25.43 -8.35
N LEU A 321 -0.81 -25.36 -9.40
CA LEU A 321 -2.04 -26.13 -9.57
C LEU A 321 -1.68 -27.57 -9.93
N LYS A 322 -1.63 -28.47 -8.95
CA LYS A 322 -1.18 -29.86 -9.11
C LYS A 322 -2.32 -30.83 -9.35
N ASN A 323 -2.06 -31.89 -10.13
CA ASN A 323 -2.99 -33.00 -10.40
C ASN A 323 -4.37 -32.52 -10.89
N PHE A 324 -4.40 -31.49 -11.71
CA PHE A 324 -5.65 -30.91 -12.18
C PHE A 324 -6.12 -31.56 -13.48
N THR A 325 -7.44 -31.68 -13.64
CA THR A 325 -8.09 -32.03 -14.90
C THR A 325 -9.37 -31.22 -14.99
N GLY A 326 -9.40 -30.23 -15.87
CA GLY A 326 -10.55 -29.35 -16.04
C GLY A 326 -11.52 -29.79 -17.13
N THR A 327 -12.43 -28.90 -17.42
CA THR A 327 -13.46 -29.02 -18.44
C THR A 327 -12.83 -28.96 -19.84
N LYS A 328 -13.16 -29.94 -20.69
CA LYS A 328 -12.68 -29.98 -22.07
C LYS A 328 -13.19 -28.79 -22.88
N VAL A 329 -12.27 -28.11 -23.57
CA VAL A 329 -12.54 -27.00 -24.50
C VAL A 329 -12.10 -27.37 -25.92
N SER A 330 -12.30 -26.46 -26.88
CA SER A 330 -11.88 -26.67 -28.28
C SER A 330 -10.38 -26.95 -28.42
N GLY A 331 -9.57 -26.37 -27.54
CA GLY A 331 -8.11 -26.51 -27.52
C GLY A 331 -7.58 -27.73 -26.79
N GLY A 332 -8.43 -28.61 -26.24
CA GLY A 332 -7.99 -29.76 -25.44
C GLY A 332 -8.64 -29.81 -24.07
N THR A 333 -8.08 -30.63 -23.18
CA THR A 333 -8.49 -30.70 -21.77
C THR A 333 -7.35 -30.13 -20.93
N PRO A 334 -7.56 -29.04 -20.17
CA PRO A 334 -6.52 -28.50 -19.29
C PRO A 334 -6.16 -29.53 -18.23
N THR A 335 -4.91 -29.99 -18.24
CA THR A 335 -4.37 -30.91 -17.23
C THR A 335 -3.01 -30.47 -16.74
N THR A 336 -2.75 -30.74 -15.46
CA THR A 336 -1.42 -30.59 -14.87
C THR A 336 -0.98 -31.87 -14.19
N ASP A 337 0.33 -32.12 -14.19
CA ASP A 337 0.92 -33.28 -13.51
C ASP A 337 0.99 -33.10 -11.98
N GLU A 338 1.62 -34.07 -11.30
CA GLU A 338 1.78 -34.04 -9.83
C GLU A 338 2.65 -32.88 -9.33
N ASN A 339 3.44 -32.28 -10.22
CA ASN A 339 4.31 -31.15 -9.93
C ASN A 339 3.68 -29.81 -10.30
N GLY A 340 2.60 -29.82 -11.08
CA GLY A 340 1.83 -28.63 -11.47
C GLY A 340 2.21 -28.09 -12.85
N PHE A 341 2.81 -28.91 -13.71
CA PHE A 341 3.18 -28.53 -15.06
C PHE A 341 2.15 -28.97 -16.09
N THR A 342 1.94 -28.17 -17.13
CA THR A 342 1.11 -28.54 -18.29
C THR A 342 1.76 -29.69 -19.07
N ILE A 343 1.04 -30.24 -20.05
CA ILE A 343 1.56 -31.31 -20.92
C ILE A 343 2.79 -30.89 -21.76
N HIS A 344 3.06 -29.57 -21.85
CA HIS A 344 4.21 -28.99 -22.52
C HIS A 344 5.27 -28.46 -21.55
N GLY A 345 5.12 -28.71 -20.24
CA GLY A 345 6.11 -28.37 -19.23
C GLY A 345 6.12 -26.90 -18.82
N LEU A 346 5.00 -26.18 -18.98
CA LEU A 346 4.84 -24.84 -18.41
C LEU A 346 4.28 -24.96 -16.99
N ALA A 347 4.85 -24.22 -16.02
CA ALA A 347 4.28 -24.18 -14.68
C ALA A 347 2.88 -23.54 -14.70
N CYS A 348 1.92 -24.15 -14.00
CA CYS A 348 0.57 -23.63 -13.89
C CYS A 348 0.32 -23.10 -12.47
N PRO A 349 0.24 -21.77 -12.26
CA PRO A 349 -0.01 -21.19 -10.95
C PRO A 349 -1.33 -21.66 -10.34
N LYS A 350 -1.35 -21.89 -9.02
CA LYS A 350 -2.61 -22.11 -8.28
C LYS A 350 -3.33 -20.80 -7.96
N TYR A 351 -2.60 -19.69 -7.83
CA TYR A 351 -3.18 -18.37 -7.65
C TYR A 351 -2.52 -17.38 -8.61
N TYR A 352 -3.30 -16.40 -9.05
CA TYR A 352 -2.81 -15.22 -9.75
C TYR A 352 -2.94 -14.00 -8.84
N PHE A 353 -2.00 -13.07 -8.97
CA PHE A 353 -1.93 -11.89 -8.13
C PHE A 353 -1.78 -10.60 -8.91
N MET A 354 -2.18 -9.51 -8.25
CA MET A 354 -1.84 -8.15 -8.63
C MET A 354 -1.46 -7.36 -7.37
N ALA A 355 -0.30 -6.73 -7.35
CA ALA A 355 0.06 -5.68 -6.41
C ALA A 355 -0.10 -4.33 -7.11
N VAL A 356 -0.88 -3.41 -6.53
CA VAL A 356 -1.14 -2.08 -7.10
C VAL A 356 -0.77 -1.01 -6.08
N LEU A 357 0.04 -0.04 -6.51
CA LEU A 357 0.41 1.15 -5.74
C LEU A 357 -0.03 2.39 -6.51
N ALA A 358 -0.85 3.23 -5.91
CA ALA A 358 -1.31 4.49 -6.49
C ALA A 358 -0.66 5.68 -5.78
N GLN A 359 -0.17 6.65 -6.56
CA GLN A 359 0.50 7.85 -6.06
C GLN A 359 -0.34 9.09 -6.35
N LYS A 360 -0.47 9.98 -5.36
CA LYS A 360 -1.00 11.33 -5.53
C LYS A 360 -0.15 12.34 -4.74
N GLY A 361 0.62 13.16 -5.46
CA GLY A 361 1.67 13.96 -4.86
C GLY A 361 2.67 13.07 -4.12
N ASP A 362 2.83 13.34 -2.83
CA ASP A 362 3.70 12.59 -1.92
C ASP A 362 2.99 11.45 -1.16
N SER A 363 1.68 11.30 -1.38
CA SER A 363 0.87 10.26 -0.75
C SER A 363 0.80 9.01 -1.61
N PHE A 364 0.88 7.85 -0.95
CA PHE A 364 0.78 6.53 -1.57
C PHE A 364 -0.33 5.72 -0.91
N GLN A 365 -0.96 4.85 -1.69
CA GLN A 365 -1.84 3.80 -1.19
C GLN A 365 -1.65 2.53 -2.01
N ALA A 366 -1.76 1.38 -1.37
CA ALA A 366 -1.58 0.09 -2.03
C ALA A 366 -2.78 -0.84 -1.81
N ILE A 367 -2.92 -1.82 -2.71
CA ILE A 367 -3.84 -2.94 -2.57
C ILE A 367 -3.29 -4.16 -3.31
N GLY A 368 -3.39 -5.32 -2.67
CA GLY A 368 -3.08 -6.61 -3.26
C GLY A 368 -4.35 -7.33 -3.70
N PHE A 369 -4.21 -8.21 -4.69
CA PHE A 369 -5.23 -9.17 -5.08
C PHE A 369 -4.63 -10.56 -5.15
N LEU A 370 -5.36 -11.55 -4.65
CA LEU A 370 -5.01 -12.95 -4.80
C LEU A 370 -6.26 -13.72 -5.26
N VAL A 371 -6.21 -14.27 -6.47
CA VAL A 371 -7.34 -14.96 -7.09
C VAL A 371 -6.96 -16.41 -7.35
N GLU A 372 -7.74 -17.34 -6.79
CA GLU A 372 -7.55 -18.78 -7.01
C GLU A 372 -7.80 -19.15 -8.48
N HIS A 373 -6.84 -19.84 -9.08
CA HIS A 373 -6.94 -20.36 -10.44
C HIS A 373 -7.79 -21.63 -10.46
N LYS A 374 -9.09 -21.47 -10.68
CA LYS A 374 -10.06 -22.57 -10.75
C LYS A 374 -11.20 -22.28 -11.71
N GLU A 375 -11.93 -23.33 -12.06
CA GLU A 375 -13.17 -23.23 -12.80
C GLU A 375 -14.32 -22.72 -11.92
N GLY A 376 -15.33 -22.13 -12.56
CA GLY A 376 -16.61 -21.81 -11.91
C GLY A 376 -16.64 -20.47 -11.19
N HIS A 377 -15.64 -19.61 -11.40
CA HIS A 377 -15.76 -18.20 -11.03
C HIS A 377 -16.93 -17.54 -11.77
N PRO A 378 -17.60 -16.53 -11.16
CA PRO A 378 -18.60 -15.77 -11.87
C PRO A 378 -17.95 -15.08 -13.08
N ARG A 379 -18.59 -15.17 -14.25
CA ARG A 379 -18.06 -14.57 -15.47
C ARG A 379 -18.11 -13.03 -15.46
N ASN A 380 -19.07 -12.47 -14.73
CA ASN A 380 -19.25 -11.04 -14.55
C ASN A 380 -19.37 -10.73 -13.06
N PRO A 381 -18.27 -10.82 -12.29
CA PRO A 381 -18.28 -10.48 -10.88
C PRO A 381 -18.73 -9.04 -10.66
N SER A 382 -19.48 -8.84 -9.59
CA SER A 382 -19.77 -7.56 -8.97
C SER A 382 -18.52 -6.97 -8.31
N ALA A 383 -18.59 -5.69 -7.96
CA ALA A 383 -17.57 -5.01 -7.17
C ALA A 383 -17.26 -5.76 -5.85
N ASP A 384 -18.29 -6.26 -5.17
CA ASP A 384 -18.12 -6.94 -3.88
C ASP A 384 -17.50 -8.34 -4.03
N GLU A 385 -17.67 -9.00 -5.18
CA GLU A 385 -16.96 -10.25 -5.51
C GLU A 385 -15.49 -9.99 -5.82
N LEU A 386 -15.14 -8.88 -6.47
CA LEU A 386 -13.75 -8.50 -6.68
C LEU A 386 -13.06 -8.12 -5.36
N LYS A 387 -13.74 -7.38 -4.48
CA LYS A 387 -13.24 -7.02 -3.14
C LYS A 387 -12.91 -8.23 -2.28
N GLN A 388 -13.61 -9.35 -2.45
CA GLN A 388 -13.33 -10.58 -1.71
C GLN A 388 -11.96 -11.19 -2.03
N CYS A 389 -11.36 -10.80 -3.16
CA CYS A 389 -10.00 -11.20 -3.52
C CYS A 389 -8.93 -10.20 -3.06
N ALA A 390 -9.33 -9.07 -2.47
CA ALA A 390 -8.40 -8.06 -2.00
C ALA A 390 -7.68 -8.53 -0.74
N VAL A 391 -6.39 -8.24 -0.66
CA VAL A 391 -5.50 -8.51 0.47
C VAL A 391 -4.59 -7.31 0.70
N SER A 392 -3.91 -7.24 1.85
CA SER A 392 -2.81 -6.30 2.03
C SER A 392 -1.59 -6.75 1.21
N ILE A 393 -0.61 -5.86 1.01
CA ILE A 393 0.63 -6.27 0.32
C ILE A 393 1.40 -7.25 1.19
N ASP A 394 1.53 -7.02 2.50
CA ASP A 394 2.11 -7.99 3.45
C ASP A 394 1.56 -9.42 3.30
N GLU A 395 0.24 -9.56 3.12
CA GLU A 395 -0.37 -10.87 2.93
C GLU A 395 -0.03 -11.44 1.57
N LEU A 396 0.02 -10.59 0.54
CA LEU A 396 0.44 -11.00 -0.80
C LEU A 396 1.88 -11.48 -0.83
N GLU A 397 2.82 -10.76 -0.21
CA GLU A 397 4.22 -11.17 -0.09
C GLU A 397 4.38 -12.51 0.62
N LYS A 398 3.65 -12.73 1.72
CA LYS A 398 3.64 -14.03 2.42
C LYS A 398 3.15 -15.16 1.53
N LYS A 399 2.25 -14.85 0.58
CA LYS A 399 1.67 -15.83 -0.35
C LYS A 399 2.54 -16.07 -1.56
N THR A 400 3.27 -15.08 -2.05
CA THR A 400 4.08 -15.18 -3.28
C THR A 400 5.56 -15.44 -3.00
N GLY A 401 6.07 -15.03 -1.83
CA GLY A 401 7.49 -14.95 -1.54
C GLY A 401 8.22 -13.82 -2.28
N ILE A 402 7.48 -12.85 -2.80
CA ILE A 402 7.99 -11.69 -3.53
C ILE A 402 7.86 -10.49 -2.62
N ASP A 403 8.93 -9.70 -2.50
CA ASP A 403 8.95 -8.41 -1.81
C ASP A 403 8.53 -7.32 -2.83
N PHE A 404 7.39 -6.67 -2.59
CA PHE A 404 6.80 -5.71 -3.53
C PHE A 404 7.17 -4.28 -3.13
N PHE A 405 7.18 -3.35 -4.08
CA PHE A 405 7.38 -1.92 -3.78
C PHE A 405 8.66 -1.55 -2.98
N CYS A 406 9.62 -2.46 -2.82
CA CYS A 406 10.96 -2.30 -2.23
C CYS A 406 11.75 -1.05 -2.58
N ASN A 407 11.42 -0.37 -3.67
CA ASN A 407 12.06 0.87 -4.05
C ASN A 407 11.46 2.12 -3.37
N LEU A 408 10.33 1.98 -2.66
CA LEU A 408 9.83 3.02 -1.76
C LEU A 408 10.76 3.16 -0.56
N PRO A 409 10.85 4.35 0.07
CA PRO A 409 11.47 4.45 1.39
C PRO A 409 10.89 3.41 2.35
N ASP A 410 11.72 2.66 3.09
CA ASP A 410 11.30 1.54 3.98
C ASP A 410 10.09 1.93 4.85
N ASN A 411 10.04 3.16 5.35
CA ASN A 411 8.93 3.61 6.19
C ASN A 411 7.63 3.87 5.44
N ILE A 412 7.71 4.27 4.17
CA ILE A 412 6.54 4.41 3.29
C ILE A 412 6.09 3.02 2.88
N GLU A 413 7.02 2.17 2.47
CA GLU A 413 6.79 0.76 2.15
C GLU A 413 6.06 0.05 3.30
N GLU A 414 6.67 -0.05 4.49
CA GLU A 414 6.08 -0.66 5.69
C GLU A 414 4.66 -0.15 5.97
N ALA A 415 4.42 1.16 5.77
CA ALA A 415 3.11 1.77 6.00
C ALA A 415 2.08 1.40 4.93
N VAL A 416 2.45 1.42 3.64
CA VAL A 416 1.51 1.10 2.55
C VAL A 416 1.23 -0.39 2.45
N GLU A 417 2.19 -1.23 2.83
CA GLU A 417 2.07 -2.68 2.70
C GLU A 417 1.23 -3.31 3.81
N ALA A 418 1.37 -2.79 5.03
CA ALA A 418 0.53 -3.15 6.15
C ALA A 418 -0.90 -2.58 6.03
N ALA A 419 -1.08 -1.50 5.25
CA ALA A 419 -2.39 -0.89 5.06
C ALA A 419 -3.34 -1.82 4.29
N TYR A 420 -4.58 -1.90 4.77
CA TYR A 420 -5.67 -2.59 4.08
C TYR A 420 -6.96 -1.77 4.22
N ASP A 421 -7.18 -0.87 3.27
CA ASP A 421 -8.43 -0.12 3.17
C ASP A 421 -9.03 -0.23 1.77
N VAL A 422 -9.92 -1.19 1.60
CA VAL A 422 -10.68 -1.36 0.36
C VAL A 422 -11.53 -0.15 0.02
N ASN A 423 -11.94 0.69 0.98
CA ASN A 423 -12.78 1.85 0.71
C ASN A 423 -12.00 3.05 0.17
N ALA A 424 -10.67 3.02 0.23
CA ALA A 424 -9.80 4.02 -0.38
C ALA A 424 -9.77 3.92 -1.92
N TRP A 425 -10.36 2.87 -2.48
CA TRP A 425 -10.39 2.58 -3.91
C TRP A 425 -11.79 2.72 -4.51
N ALA A 426 -11.86 3.21 -5.76
CA ALA A 426 -13.13 3.36 -6.48
C ALA A 426 -13.55 2.02 -7.14
N TRP A 427 -14.55 1.35 -6.57
CA TRP A 427 -15.06 0.04 -7.03
C TRP A 427 -16.23 0.09 -7.99
#